data_AF-A0A6I5HA75-F1
#
_entry.id   AF-A0A6I5HA75-F1
#
_cell.length_a   1.000
_cell.length_b   1.000
_cell.length_c   1.000
_cell.angle_alpha   90.00
_cell.angle_beta   90.00
_cell.angle_gamma   90.00
#
_symmetry.space_group_name_H-M   'P 1'
#
loop_
_entity.id
_entity.type
_entity.pdbx_description
1 polymer ?
#
loop_
_entity_poly.entity_id
_entity_poly.type
_entity_poly.pdbx_seq_one_letter_code
_entity_poly.pdbx_strand_id
1 'polypeptide(L)'
;MQSQDVAQRHAPDSGPVDVEQAEAALVEHYPRLVRLAYLVLPPGLGRSRRVLTAHALVQRALPRGRKQAPAIPAQSTGREADPGYAYLRERVLRTALETARPRKGPRLAQLPPLLPQVWGLRLFPRSGGADELALDQRLSALSGPARAAYVLRDLEKLPDGSVRRLLENAGVSDAGGALASANSVPAQPGLLASAEFDPCSLQARPTDLVRRRQHTKAALAAAAALAVCGALVALPGGGWGPDGAAAPVYAENPAAQAALDPGRLGRVSPAAWRTSARTDFSVWPARGPLTGD
;
A
#
# COMPACT_ATOMS: atom_id res chain seq x y z
N MET A 1 43.31 61.60 -11.96
CA MET A 1 42.30 60.86 -12.75
C MET A 1 42.52 59.38 -12.49
N GLN A 2 41.79 58.78 -11.55
CA GLN A 2 41.86 57.35 -11.26
C GLN A 2 40.57 56.71 -11.75
N SER A 3 40.69 55.83 -12.76
CA SER A 3 39.60 55.06 -13.32
C SER A 3 39.00 54.16 -12.26
N GLN A 4 37.71 54.36 -11.99
CA GLN A 4 36.89 53.38 -11.27
C GLN A 4 36.56 52.25 -12.22
N ASP A 5 37.17 51.09 -11.98
CA ASP A 5 36.80 49.83 -12.60
C ASP A 5 35.47 49.38 -11.96
N VAL A 6 34.37 49.65 -12.66
CA VAL A 6 33.03 49.25 -12.25
C VAL A 6 32.89 47.77 -12.53
N ALA A 7 33.18 46.94 -11.54
CA ALA A 7 32.86 45.52 -11.53
C ALA A 7 31.36 45.35 -11.82
N GLN A 8 31.04 44.94 -13.03
CA GLN A 8 29.70 44.52 -13.43
C GLN A 8 29.28 43.36 -12.55
N ARG A 9 28.41 43.62 -11.57
CA ARG A 9 27.71 42.58 -10.82
C ARG A 9 26.87 41.78 -11.80
N HIS A 10 27.30 40.56 -12.10
CA HIS A 10 26.48 39.57 -12.80
C HIS A 10 25.18 39.39 -12.01
N ALA A 11 24.05 39.76 -12.62
CA ALA A 11 22.75 39.33 -12.15
C ALA A 11 22.66 37.80 -12.31
N PRO A 12 22.12 37.05 -11.34
CA PRO A 12 21.95 35.61 -11.50
C PRO A 12 20.98 35.37 -12.66
N ASP A 13 21.49 34.68 -13.68
CA ASP A 13 20.76 34.33 -14.87
C ASP A 13 19.56 33.45 -14.49
N SER A 14 18.38 33.77 -15.01
CA SER A 14 17.13 33.06 -14.73
C SER A 14 17.07 31.74 -15.51
N GLY A 15 18.07 30.89 -15.32
CA GLY A 15 18.25 29.61 -16.00
C GLY A 15 17.43 28.46 -15.41
N PRO A 16 17.42 27.29 -16.07
CA PRO A 16 16.86 26.07 -15.51
C PRO A 16 17.49 25.77 -14.14
N VAL A 17 16.65 25.36 -13.18
CA VAL A 17 17.13 24.98 -11.84
C VAL A 17 18.14 23.85 -11.98
N ASP A 18 19.35 24.11 -11.50
CA ASP A 18 20.43 23.13 -11.51
C ASP A 18 20.11 21.97 -10.55
N VAL A 19 20.56 20.77 -10.90
CA VAL A 19 20.36 19.58 -10.07
C VAL A 19 21.01 19.77 -8.71
N GLU A 20 22.22 20.35 -8.67
CA GLU A 20 22.94 20.62 -7.42
C GLU A 20 22.16 21.58 -6.51
N GLN A 21 21.52 22.59 -7.10
CA GLN A 21 20.67 23.52 -6.35
C GLN A 21 19.42 22.83 -5.80
N ALA A 22 18.78 21.97 -6.59
CA ALA A 22 17.66 21.17 -6.11
C ALA A 22 18.08 20.16 -5.01
N GLU A 23 19.28 19.59 -5.08
CA GLU A 23 19.81 18.70 -4.05
C GLU A 23 20.10 19.43 -2.73
N ALA A 24 20.76 20.59 -2.80
CA ALA A 24 21.00 21.44 -1.64
C ALA A 24 19.68 21.86 -0.97
N ALA A 25 18.72 22.35 -1.77
CA ALA A 25 17.38 22.72 -1.32
C ALA A 25 16.63 21.57 -0.67
N LEU A 26 16.77 20.35 -1.20
CA LEU A 26 16.12 19.17 -0.66
C LEU A 26 16.66 18.86 0.73
N VAL A 27 17.97 18.88 0.93
CA VAL A 27 18.60 18.61 2.23
C VAL A 27 18.19 19.67 3.25
N GLU A 28 18.27 20.94 2.88
CA GLU A 28 17.94 22.07 3.75
C GLU A 28 16.46 22.09 4.17
N HIS A 29 15.56 21.81 3.23
CA HIS A 29 14.12 21.98 3.43
C HIS A 29 13.35 20.65 3.48
N TYR A 30 14.03 19.52 3.71
CA TYR A 30 13.40 18.20 3.73
C TYR A 30 12.18 18.12 4.66
N PRO A 31 12.25 18.52 5.96
CA PRO A 31 11.10 18.41 6.85
C PRO A 31 9.91 19.27 6.39
N ARG A 32 10.20 20.45 5.83
CA ARG A 32 9.20 21.40 5.33
C ARG A 32 8.47 20.84 4.10
N LEU A 33 9.20 20.24 3.15
CA LEU A 33 8.62 19.58 1.97
C LEU A 33 7.77 18.35 2.36
N VAL A 34 8.24 17.54 3.31
CA VAL A 34 7.52 16.35 3.77
C VAL A 34 6.24 16.75 4.50
N ARG A 35 6.29 17.80 5.33
CA ARG A 35 5.12 18.37 6.00
C ARG A 35 4.08 18.88 5.01
N LEU A 36 4.51 19.61 3.98
CA LEU A 36 3.63 20.05 2.88
C LEU A 36 2.95 18.85 2.21
N ALA A 37 3.71 17.82 1.85
CA ALA A 37 3.15 16.61 1.23
C ALA A 37 2.11 15.93 2.15
N TYR A 38 2.45 15.73 3.42
CA TYR A 38 1.59 15.06 4.39
C TYR A 38 0.23 15.74 4.58
N LEU A 39 0.21 17.07 4.64
CA LEU A 39 -1.01 17.87 4.82
C LEU A 39 -1.90 17.88 3.56
N VAL A 40 -1.30 17.77 2.36
CA VAL A 40 -2.05 17.72 1.10
C VAL A 40 -2.65 16.33 0.84
N LEU A 41 -1.94 15.28 1.22
CA LEU A 41 -2.32 13.88 1.02
C LEU A 41 -3.73 13.57 1.56
N PRO A 42 -4.48 12.66 0.90
CA PRO A 42 -5.85 12.36 1.29
C PRO A 42 -5.93 11.73 2.68
N PRO A 43 -6.89 12.16 3.54
CA PRO A 43 -7.04 11.65 4.90
C PRO A 43 -7.36 10.15 4.95
N GLY A 44 -8.04 9.62 3.92
CA GLY A 44 -8.41 8.20 3.83
C GLY A 44 -7.23 7.21 3.73
N LEU A 45 -5.99 7.67 3.53
CA LEU A 45 -4.81 6.78 3.59
C LEU A 45 -4.52 6.28 5.01
N GLY A 46 -5.03 6.95 6.04
CA GLY A 46 -4.64 6.72 7.43
C GLY A 46 -3.28 7.33 7.75
N ARG A 47 -3.07 7.70 9.01
CA ARG A 47 -1.94 8.52 9.45
C ARG A 47 -0.56 7.94 9.08
N SER A 48 -0.31 6.67 9.42
CA SER A 48 0.98 6.02 9.13
C SER A 48 1.27 5.96 7.62
N ARG A 49 0.28 5.61 6.80
CA ARG A 49 0.48 5.53 5.34
C ARG A 49 0.67 6.91 4.71
N ARG A 50 -0.02 7.95 5.22
CA ARG A 50 0.23 9.34 4.80
C ARG A 50 1.68 9.73 5.04
N VAL A 51 2.24 9.43 6.22
CA VAL A 51 3.66 9.71 6.55
C VAL A 51 4.61 9.03 5.56
N LEU A 52 4.44 7.72 5.33
CA LEU A 52 5.30 6.98 4.39
C LEU A 52 5.19 7.51 2.97
N THR A 53 3.98 7.85 2.55
CA THR A 53 3.72 8.39 1.21
C THR A 53 4.36 9.76 1.06
N ALA A 54 4.26 10.63 2.08
CA ALA A 54 4.87 11.96 2.08
C ALA A 54 6.40 11.88 1.90
N HIS A 55 7.08 11.02 2.68
CA HIS A 55 8.53 10.81 2.50
C HIS A 55 8.86 10.27 1.11
N ALA A 56 8.12 9.26 0.64
CA ALA A 56 8.38 8.66 -0.67
C ALA A 56 8.19 9.67 -1.82
N LEU A 57 7.22 10.60 -1.72
CA LEU A 57 7.02 11.65 -2.71
C LEU A 57 8.20 12.64 -2.73
N VAL A 58 8.64 13.10 -1.55
CA VAL A 58 9.76 14.05 -1.43
C VAL A 58 11.07 13.43 -1.89
N GLN A 59 11.36 12.18 -1.51
CA GLN A 59 12.57 11.46 -1.97
C GLN A 59 12.61 11.23 -3.49
N ARG A 60 11.46 11.25 -4.17
CA ARG A 60 11.35 11.10 -5.62
C ARG A 60 11.20 12.44 -6.35
N ALA A 61 11.24 13.55 -5.62
CA ALA A 61 11.07 14.90 -6.18
C ALA A 61 12.29 15.41 -6.93
N LEU A 62 13.49 14.83 -6.71
CA LEU A 62 14.67 15.20 -7.48
C LEU A 62 14.48 14.98 -8.99
N PRO A 63 15.03 15.89 -9.82
CA PRO A 63 15.03 15.70 -11.26
C PRO A 63 15.80 14.41 -11.60
N ARG A 64 15.19 13.54 -12.42
CA ARG A 64 15.85 12.32 -12.90
C ARG A 64 16.50 12.62 -14.26
N GLY A 65 17.80 12.91 -14.23
CA GLY A 65 18.64 13.04 -15.42
C GLY A 65 18.99 14.48 -15.83
N ARG A 66 20.01 14.59 -16.69
CA ARG A 66 20.61 15.85 -17.22
C ARG A 66 19.67 16.67 -18.13
N LYS A 67 18.39 16.30 -18.26
CA LYS A 67 17.42 17.10 -19.00
C LYS A 67 16.95 18.22 -18.09
N GLN A 68 17.51 19.41 -18.33
CA GLN A 68 17.05 20.68 -17.79
C GLN A 68 15.52 20.68 -17.76
N ALA A 69 14.94 20.71 -16.55
CA ALA A 69 13.52 20.92 -16.42
C ALA A 69 13.24 22.34 -16.95
N PRO A 70 12.19 22.54 -17.77
CA PRO A 70 11.86 23.88 -18.24
C PRO A 70 11.66 24.78 -17.02
N ALA A 71 12.45 25.85 -16.95
CA ALA A 71 12.35 26.86 -15.92
C ALA A 71 10.93 27.45 -16.01
N ILE A 72 10.12 27.25 -14.98
CA ILE A 72 8.94 28.09 -14.79
C ILE A 72 9.49 29.38 -14.19
N PRO A 73 9.47 30.52 -14.90
CA PRO A 73 9.98 31.76 -14.35
C PRO A 73 8.97 32.25 -13.32
N ALA A 74 9.20 31.93 -12.06
CA ALA A 74 8.55 32.64 -10.96
C ALA A 74 9.45 33.82 -10.58
N GLN A 75 9.29 34.95 -11.28
CA GLN A 75 9.75 36.22 -10.73
C GLN A 75 8.90 36.50 -9.47
N SER A 76 9.41 36.05 -8.33
CA SER A 76 8.91 36.36 -7.00
C SER A 76 9.66 37.57 -6.50
N THR A 77 9.07 38.76 -6.64
CA THR A 77 9.46 39.95 -5.88
C THR A 77 9.04 39.74 -4.43
N GLY A 78 9.87 39.01 -3.68
CA GLY A 78 9.66 38.69 -2.27
C GLY A 78 10.86 37.90 -1.75
N ARG A 79 11.49 38.45 -0.72
CA ARG A 79 12.72 38.02 -0.02
C ARG A 79 13.00 36.50 -0.14
N GLU A 80 14.08 36.17 -0.86
CA GLU A 80 14.77 34.87 -0.88
C GLU A 80 13.90 33.62 -1.09
N ALA A 81 13.42 33.42 -2.32
CA ALA A 81 12.95 32.11 -2.75
C ALA A 81 14.11 31.37 -3.43
N ASP A 82 14.77 30.46 -2.70
CA ASP A 82 15.64 29.48 -3.30
C ASP A 82 14.90 28.79 -4.46
N PRO A 83 15.35 28.93 -5.72
CA PRO A 83 14.65 28.36 -6.86
C PRO A 83 14.68 26.82 -6.84
N GLY A 84 15.65 26.20 -6.16
CA GLY A 84 15.66 24.77 -5.86
C GLY A 84 14.44 24.37 -5.05
N TYR A 85 14.21 25.07 -3.93
CA TYR A 85 13.03 24.87 -3.09
C TYR A 85 11.71 25.11 -3.83
N ALA A 86 11.63 26.19 -4.61
CA ALA A 86 10.42 26.52 -5.37
C ALA A 86 10.05 25.41 -6.37
N TYR A 87 11.04 24.89 -7.09
CA TYR A 87 10.88 23.76 -8.00
C TYR A 87 10.43 22.48 -7.27
N LEU A 88 11.09 22.13 -6.16
CA LEU A 88 10.72 20.95 -5.36
C LEU A 88 9.32 21.06 -4.79
N ARG A 89 8.93 22.25 -4.29
CA ARG A 89 7.60 22.50 -3.75
C ARG A 89 6.51 22.26 -4.79
N GLU A 90 6.66 22.79 -6.00
CA GLU A 90 5.69 22.57 -7.08
C GLU A 90 5.59 21.07 -7.43
N ARG A 91 6.72 20.37 -7.54
CA ARG A 91 6.76 18.96 -7.90
C ARG A 91 6.15 18.06 -6.81
N VAL A 92 6.44 18.34 -5.55
CA VAL A 92 5.84 17.65 -4.39
C VAL A 92 4.34 17.90 -4.33
N LEU A 93 3.91 19.16 -4.54
CA LEU A 93 2.50 19.52 -4.58
C LEU A 93 1.74 18.79 -5.69
N ARG A 94 2.26 18.82 -6.91
CA ARG A 94 1.66 18.13 -8.07
C ARG A 94 1.50 16.64 -7.81
N THR A 95 2.58 15.98 -7.39
CA THR A 95 2.54 14.54 -7.12
C THR A 95 1.63 14.17 -5.94
N ALA A 96 1.57 15.00 -4.89
CA ALA A 96 0.64 14.80 -3.78
C ALA A 96 -0.83 14.92 -4.24
N LEU A 97 -1.17 15.92 -5.05
CA LEU A 97 -2.53 16.07 -5.61
C LEU A 97 -2.90 14.93 -6.57
N GLU A 98 -1.94 14.41 -7.35
CA GLU A 98 -2.15 13.24 -8.20
C GLU A 98 -2.48 11.97 -7.43
N THR A 99 -1.99 11.81 -6.18
CA THR A 99 -2.36 10.64 -5.34
C THR A 99 -3.84 10.66 -4.94
N ALA A 100 -4.48 11.83 -4.92
CA ALA A 100 -5.89 11.97 -4.58
C ALA A 100 -6.83 11.77 -5.79
N ARG A 101 -6.30 11.70 -7.02
CA ARG A 101 -7.13 11.52 -8.22
C ARG A 101 -7.66 10.08 -8.31
N PRO A 102 -8.95 9.88 -8.62
CA PRO A 102 -9.50 8.55 -8.85
C PRO A 102 -8.80 7.89 -10.04
N ARG A 103 -8.08 6.79 -9.80
CA ARG A 103 -7.40 6.01 -10.85
C ARG A 103 -8.31 4.93 -11.42
N LYS A 104 -8.43 4.87 -12.75
CA LYS A 104 -9.19 3.85 -13.51
C LYS A 104 -8.37 2.59 -13.84
N GLY A 105 -7.48 2.11 -12.95
CA GLY A 105 -6.59 0.98 -13.25
C GLY A 105 -5.98 0.29 -12.03
N PRO A 106 -5.37 -0.90 -12.20
CA PRO A 106 -4.90 -1.75 -11.10
C PRO A 106 -3.79 -1.07 -10.28
N ARG A 107 -3.93 -1.14 -8.95
CA ARG A 107 -3.13 -0.43 -7.93
C ARG A 107 -1.70 -0.97 -7.73
N LEU A 108 -1.06 -1.54 -8.76
CA LEU A 108 0.19 -2.28 -8.60
C LEU A 108 1.44 -1.39 -8.42
N ALA A 109 1.38 -0.09 -8.72
CA ALA A 109 2.56 0.78 -8.75
C ALA A 109 2.81 1.65 -7.50
N GLN A 110 2.03 1.48 -6.42
CA GLN A 110 2.20 2.25 -5.19
C GLN A 110 2.34 1.36 -3.96
N LEU A 111 3.16 0.30 -4.06
CA LEU A 111 3.71 -0.29 -2.86
C LEU A 111 4.57 0.79 -2.20
N PRO A 112 4.20 1.30 -1.00
CA PRO A 112 5.10 2.18 -0.28
C PRO A 112 6.41 1.41 -0.07
N PRO A 113 7.56 2.08 -0.16
CA PRO A 113 8.83 1.43 0.15
C PRO A 113 8.71 0.75 1.51
N LEU A 114 9.14 -0.51 1.58
CA LEU A 114 9.29 -1.22 2.85
C LEU A 114 10.32 -0.42 3.65
N LEU A 115 9.87 0.42 4.58
CA LEU A 115 10.77 1.05 5.53
C LEU A 115 11.54 -0.05 6.27
N PRO A 116 12.79 0.22 6.70
CA PRO A 116 13.50 -0.68 7.59
C PRO A 116 12.62 -0.94 8.81
N GLN A 117 12.12 -2.17 8.92
CA GLN A 117 11.37 -2.62 10.08
C GLN A 117 12.39 -2.93 11.18
N VAL A 118 12.43 -2.10 12.21
CA VAL A 118 13.21 -2.40 13.41
C VAL A 118 12.48 -3.50 14.17
N TRP A 119 13.17 -4.62 14.42
CA TRP A 119 12.54 -5.74 15.09
C TRP A 119 12.12 -5.35 16.51
N GLY A 120 10.83 -5.53 16.84
CA GLY A 120 10.28 -5.22 18.16
C GLY A 120 9.88 -3.77 18.40
N LEU A 121 10.18 -2.83 17.48
CA LEU A 121 9.78 -1.43 17.57
C LEU A 121 8.99 -1.00 16.34
N ARG A 122 7.92 -0.23 16.57
CA ARG A 122 7.13 0.40 15.51
C ARG A 122 7.16 1.90 15.70
N LEU A 123 7.39 2.60 14.59
CA LEU A 123 7.32 4.06 14.54
C LEU A 123 5.86 4.49 14.40
N PHE A 124 5.43 5.37 15.29
CA PHE A 124 4.11 5.99 15.28
C PHE A 124 4.25 7.50 15.09
N PRO A 125 3.43 8.12 14.22
CA PRO A 125 3.34 9.58 14.15
C PRO A 125 2.88 10.14 15.50
N ARG A 126 3.42 11.31 15.87
CA ARG A 126 3.02 11.98 17.12
C ARG A 126 1.53 12.31 17.08
N SER A 127 0.82 11.98 18.16
CA SER A 127 -0.54 12.48 18.41
C SER A 127 -0.44 13.88 19.00
N GLY A 128 -1.21 14.84 18.52
CA GLY A 128 -1.36 16.15 19.17
C GLY A 128 -2.62 16.22 20.01
N GLY A 129 -2.95 17.44 20.42
CA GLY A 129 -4.05 17.74 21.33
C GLY A 129 -5.40 17.87 20.61
N ALA A 130 -6.39 18.37 21.35
CA ALA A 130 -7.75 18.56 20.84
C ALA A 130 -7.79 19.57 19.68
N ASP A 131 -6.96 20.62 19.73
CA ASP A 131 -6.92 21.67 18.72
C ASP A 131 -6.35 21.16 17.39
N GLU A 132 -5.26 20.40 17.43
CA GLU A 132 -4.70 19.78 16.24
C GLU A 132 -5.64 18.71 15.65
N LEU A 133 -6.33 17.94 16.50
CA LEU A 133 -7.36 17.00 16.05
C LEU A 133 -8.51 17.74 15.35
N ALA A 134 -8.98 18.85 15.92
CA ALA A 134 -10.02 19.68 15.31
C ALA A 134 -9.56 20.27 13.98
N LEU A 135 -8.28 20.65 13.84
CA LEU A 135 -7.71 21.10 12.58
C LEU A 135 -7.63 19.96 11.55
N ASP A 136 -7.12 18.78 11.91
CA ASP A 136 -7.05 17.60 11.01
C ASP A 136 -8.47 17.22 10.53
N GLN A 137 -9.49 17.29 11.40
CA GLN A 137 -10.89 17.08 11.02
C GLN A 137 -11.39 18.12 10.00
N ARG A 138 -11.18 19.42 10.23
CA ARG A 138 -11.56 20.48 9.28
C ARG A 138 -10.84 20.32 7.94
N LEU A 139 -9.54 20.02 7.94
CA LEU A 139 -8.77 19.75 6.73
C LEU A 139 -9.25 18.49 6.01
N SER A 140 -9.68 17.47 6.74
CA SER A 140 -10.20 16.23 6.15
C SER A 140 -11.48 16.44 5.34
N ALA A 141 -12.30 17.44 5.70
CA ALA A 141 -13.51 17.82 4.99
C ALA A 141 -13.24 18.60 3.69
N LEU A 142 -12.06 19.21 3.56
CA LEU A 142 -11.67 19.93 2.35
C LEU A 142 -11.31 18.98 1.19
N SER A 143 -11.50 19.48 -0.03
CA SER A 143 -10.93 18.83 -1.22
C SER A 143 -9.39 18.87 -1.20
N GLY A 144 -8.74 18.01 -1.98
CA GLY A 144 -7.27 18.01 -2.11
C GLY A 144 -6.71 19.38 -2.49
N PRO A 145 -7.24 20.04 -3.55
CA PRO A 145 -6.82 21.39 -3.93
C PRO A 145 -7.08 22.45 -2.85
N ALA A 146 -8.20 22.38 -2.13
CA ALA A 146 -8.51 23.33 -1.05
C ALA A 146 -7.56 23.17 0.15
N ARG A 147 -7.23 21.93 0.54
CA ARG A 147 -6.16 21.68 1.54
C ARG A 147 -4.82 22.25 1.08
N ALA A 148 -4.45 22.03 -0.18
CA ALA A 148 -3.22 22.58 -0.74
C ALA A 148 -3.20 24.11 -0.67
N ALA A 149 -4.29 24.78 -1.04
CA ALA A 149 -4.42 26.23 -0.93
C ALA A 149 -4.22 26.71 0.52
N TYR A 150 -4.90 26.07 1.48
CA TYR A 150 -4.77 26.37 2.90
C TYR A 150 -3.32 26.24 3.39
N VAL A 151 -2.65 25.12 3.06
CA VAL A 151 -1.26 24.86 3.46
C VAL A 151 -0.29 25.85 2.81
N LEU A 152 -0.43 26.15 1.51
CA LEU A 152 0.45 27.09 0.82
C LEU A 152 0.31 28.53 1.37
N ARG A 153 -0.87 28.91 1.85
CA ARG A 153 -1.07 30.21 2.50
C ARG A 153 -0.51 30.22 3.91
N ASP A 154 -0.89 29.24 4.72
CA ASP A 154 -0.70 29.32 6.16
C ASP A 154 0.63 28.69 6.65
N LEU A 155 1.13 27.65 5.96
CA LEU A 155 2.45 27.06 6.22
C LEU A 155 3.54 27.76 5.38
N GLU A 156 3.31 27.92 4.07
CA GLU A 156 4.32 28.46 3.14
C GLU A 156 4.32 29.99 3.03
N LYS A 157 3.34 30.68 3.65
CA LYS A 157 3.21 32.14 3.66
C LYS A 157 3.18 32.78 2.28
N LEU A 158 2.65 32.06 1.29
CA LEU A 158 2.54 32.56 -0.07
C LEU A 158 1.34 33.48 -0.23
N PRO A 159 1.47 34.57 -1.02
CA PRO A 159 0.32 35.38 -1.39
C PRO A 159 -0.61 34.60 -2.33
N ASP A 160 -1.91 34.89 -2.29
CA ASP A 160 -2.95 34.17 -3.04
C ASP A 160 -2.65 34.07 -4.55
N GLY A 161 -2.05 35.11 -5.15
CA GLY A 161 -1.65 35.09 -6.56
C GLY A 161 -0.57 34.04 -6.88
N SER A 162 0.34 33.77 -5.93
CA SER A 162 1.35 32.70 -6.08
C SER A 162 0.76 31.33 -5.78
N VAL A 163 -0.17 31.24 -4.81
CA VAL A 163 -0.91 29.99 -4.54
C VAL A 163 -1.72 29.56 -5.76
N ARG A 164 -2.45 30.49 -6.38
CA ARG A 164 -3.25 30.24 -7.59
C ARG A 164 -2.39 29.67 -8.71
N ARG A 165 -1.27 30.34 -9.03
CA ARG A 165 -0.31 29.90 -10.07
C ARG A 165 0.24 28.51 -9.78
N LEU A 166 0.62 28.20 -8.54
CA LEU A 166 1.11 26.87 -8.17
C LEU A 166 0.05 25.78 -8.34
N LEU A 167 -1.21 26.05 -8.00
CA LEU A 167 -2.31 25.10 -8.18
C LEU A 167 -2.61 24.86 -9.66
N GLU A 168 -2.64 25.93 -10.47
CA GLU A 168 -2.78 25.85 -11.93
C GLU A 168 -1.65 25.03 -12.57
N ASN A 169 -0.40 25.31 -12.19
CA ASN A 169 0.77 24.52 -12.63
C ASN A 169 0.68 23.05 -12.19
N ALA A 170 0.08 22.78 -11.04
CA ALA A 170 -0.19 21.42 -10.56
C ALA A 170 -1.38 20.74 -11.29
N GLY A 171 -2.01 21.43 -12.24
CA GLY A 171 -3.11 20.91 -13.06
C GLY A 171 -4.46 20.92 -12.35
N VAL A 172 -4.67 21.82 -11.38
CA VAL A 172 -5.98 22.07 -10.74
C VAL A 172 -6.82 22.95 -11.65
N SER A 173 -8.00 22.49 -12.05
CA SER A 173 -8.90 23.20 -12.97
C SER A 173 -9.58 24.42 -12.36
N ASP A 174 -9.89 24.38 -11.07
CA ASP A 174 -10.55 25.48 -10.34
C ASP A 174 -9.71 25.90 -9.11
N ALA A 175 -8.62 26.62 -9.38
CA ALA A 175 -7.76 27.16 -8.32
C ALA A 175 -8.46 28.26 -7.51
N GLY A 176 -9.38 29.00 -8.13
CA GLY A 176 -10.18 30.05 -7.47
C GLY A 176 -11.13 29.46 -6.42
N GLY A 177 -11.92 28.45 -6.79
CA GLY A 177 -12.80 27.75 -5.86
C GLY A 177 -12.04 26.98 -4.77
N ALA A 178 -10.84 26.48 -5.07
CA ALA A 178 -9.95 25.89 -4.05
C ALA A 178 -9.52 26.91 -2.99
N LEU A 179 -9.11 28.12 -3.42
CA LEU A 179 -8.78 29.23 -2.51
C LEU A 179 -10.00 29.68 -1.69
N ALA A 180 -11.16 29.83 -2.33
CA ALA A 180 -12.40 30.19 -1.65
C ALA A 180 -12.81 29.14 -0.61
N SER A 181 -12.71 27.85 -0.95
CA SER A 181 -12.99 26.75 -0.04
C SER A 181 -12.01 26.72 1.13
N ALA A 182 -10.74 27.04 0.91
CA ALA A 182 -9.75 27.12 1.99
C ALA A 182 -10.08 28.19 3.05
N ASN A 183 -10.88 29.21 2.71
CA ASN A 183 -11.33 30.23 3.65
C ASN A 183 -12.36 29.71 4.66
N SER A 184 -12.95 28.53 4.45
CA SER A 184 -13.88 27.92 5.42
C SER A 184 -13.15 27.40 6.67
N VAL A 185 -11.82 27.32 6.64
CA VAL A 185 -10.99 26.90 7.78
C VAL A 185 -10.23 28.11 8.32
N PRO A 186 -10.36 28.45 9.61
CA PRO A 186 -9.62 29.55 10.22
C PRO A 186 -8.10 29.34 10.12
N ALA A 187 -7.35 30.40 9.83
CA ALA A 187 -5.90 30.33 9.74
C ALA A 187 -5.27 30.00 11.11
N GLN A 188 -4.59 28.87 11.19
CA GLN A 188 -3.95 28.39 12.43
C GLN A 188 -2.49 27.99 12.17
N PRO A 189 -1.61 28.95 11.82
CA PRO A 189 -0.25 28.65 11.40
C PRO A 189 0.61 28.02 12.50
N GLY A 190 0.34 28.34 13.78
CA GLY A 190 1.01 27.70 14.92
C GLY A 190 0.70 26.21 15.03
N LEU A 191 -0.54 25.80 14.74
CA LEU A 191 -0.91 24.39 14.75
C LEU A 191 -0.32 23.65 13.55
N LEU A 192 -0.31 24.25 12.35
CA LEU A 192 0.39 23.67 11.19
C LEU A 192 1.91 23.52 11.43
N ALA A 193 2.48 24.37 12.28
CA ALA A 193 3.87 24.29 12.68
C ALA A 193 4.14 23.20 13.74
N SER A 194 3.10 22.63 14.35
CA SER A 194 3.22 21.70 15.48
C SER A 194 3.79 20.34 15.07
N ALA A 195 4.28 19.60 16.08
CA ALA A 195 4.87 18.28 15.88
C ALA A 195 3.85 17.20 15.47
N GLU A 196 2.52 17.39 15.67
CA GLU A 196 1.53 16.42 15.16
C GLU A 196 1.55 16.36 13.63
N PHE A 197 1.72 17.52 12.98
CA PHE A 197 1.78 17.60 11.53
C PHE A 197 3.20 17.44 10.99
N ASP A 198 4.18 17.12 11.84
CA ASP A 198 5.56 16.87 11.44
C ASP A 198 5.81 15.36 11.22
N PRO A 199 5.89 14.90 9.96
CA PRO A 199 6.09 13.49 9.67
C PRO A 199 7.50 13.00 10.05
N CYS A 200 8.46 13.91 10.21
CA CYS A 200 9.81 13.59 10.67
C CYS A 200 9.87 13.35 12.19
N SER A 201 8.84 13.74 12.95
CA SER A 201 8.76 13.52 14.40
C SER A 201 7.99 12.22 14.72
N LEU A 202 8.72 11.11 14.78
CA LEU A 202 8.15 9.77 15.02
C LEU A 202 8.49 9.25 16.41
N GLN A 203 7.51 8.64 17.07
CA GLN A 203 7.70 7.94 18.34
C GLN A 203 7.97 6.46 18.10
N ALA A 204 9.07 5.94 18.62
CA ALA A 204 9.30 4.50 18.68
C ALA A 204 8.53 3.91 19.88
N ARG A 205 7.61 2.99 19.60
CA ARG A 205 6.89 2.22 20.63
C ARG A 205 7.08 0.73 20.36
N PRO A 206 7.08 -0.13 21.40
CA PRO A 206 7.11 -1.56 21.19
C PRO A 206 5.92 -2.00 20.34
N THR A 207 6.15 -2.94 19.41
CA THR A 207 5.05 -3.67 18.78
C THR A 207 4.29 -4.44 19.86
N ASP A 208 2.98 -4.64 19.71
CA ASP A 208 2.14 -5.37 20.66
C ASP A 208 2.82 -6.68 21.13
N LEU A 209 3.39 -6.63 22.33
CA LEU A 209 4.20 -7.70 22.90
C LEU A 209 3.34 -8.91 23.25
N VAL A 210 2.08 -8.70 23.61
CA VAL A 210 1.13 -9.75 23.95
C VAL A 210 0.78 -10.53 22.69
N ARG A 211 0.45 -9.82 21.61
CA ARG A 211 0.16 -10.43 20.31
C ARG A 211 1.35 -11.20 19.77
N ARG A 212 2.57 -10.67 19.93
CA ARG A 212 3.80 -11.40 19.59
C ARG A 212 3.96 -12.70 20.39
N ARG A 213 3.73 -12.66 21.70
CA ARG A 213 3.77 -13.86 22.56
C ARG A 213 2.70 -14.87 22.18
N GLN A 214 1.52 -14.42 21.76
CA GLN A 214 0.47 -15.31 21.27
C GLN A 214 0.85 -15.96 19.93
N HIS A 215 1.41 -15.21 18.99
CA HIS A 215 1.88 -15.75 17.71
C HIS A 215 3.04 -16.73 17.87
N THR A 216 3.97 -16.50 18.79
CA THR A 216 5.05 -17.47 19.05
C THR A 216 4.51 -18.76 19.65
N LYS A 217 3.55 -18.68 20.58
CA LYS A 217 2.85 -19.86 21.10
C LYS A 217 2.10 -20.63 20.00
N ALA A 218 1.41 -19.91 19.12
CA ALA A 218 0.70 -20.50 17.98
C ALA A 218 1.67 -21.19 17.00
N ALA A 219 2.81 -20.58 16.71
CA ALA A 219 3.84 -21.17 15.85
C ALA A 219 4.43 -22.44 16.46
N LEU A 220 4.69 -22.47 17.77
CA LEU A 220 5.14 -23.68 18.48
C LEU A 220 4.08 -24.79 18.42
N ALA A 221 2.80 -24.46 18.63
CA ALA A 221 1.72 -25.43 18.52
C ALA A 221 1.59 -25.98 17.09
N ALA A 222 1.70 -25.13 16.07
CA ALA A 222 1.69 -25.54 14.68
C ALA A 222 2.88 -26.44 14.33
N ALA A 223 4.08 -26.12 14.80
CA ALA A 223 5.27 -26.95 14.62
C ALA A 223 5.11 -28.33 15.28
N ALA A 224 4.55 -28.38 16.49
CA ALA A 224 4.25 -29.64 17.17
C ALA A 224 3.21 -30.47 16.40
N ALA A 225 2.14 -29.84 15.90
CA ALA A 225 1.13 -30.51 15.08
C ALA A 225 1.74 -31.05 13.78
N LEU A 226 2.58 -30.28 13.09
CA LEU A 226 3.30 -30.74 11.89
C LEU A 226 4.25 -31.89 12.20
N ALA A 227 4.93 -31.88 13.35
CA ALA A 227 5.76 -33.00 13.77
C ALA A 227 4.94 -34.27 14.03
N VAL A 228 3.75 -34.15 14.65
CA VAL A 228 2.83 -35.29 14.86
C VAL A 228 2.31 -35.82 13.53
N CYS A 229 1.83 -34.95 12.64
CA CYS A 229 1.39 -35.36 11.30
C CYS A 229 2.53 -36.01 10.51
N GLY A 230 3.73 -35.43 10.56
CA GLY A 230 4.92 -35.98 9.93
C GLY A 230 5.29 -37.35 10.50
N ALA A 231 5.22 -37.53 11.82
CA ALA A 231 5.46 -38.83 12.46
C ALA A 231 4.41 -39.86 12.03
N LEU A 232 3.12 -39.51 11.98
CA LEU A 232 2.05 -40.41 11.51
C LEU A 232 2.24 -40.84 10.06
N VAL A 233 2.75 -39.95 9.19
CA VAL A 233 3.04 -40.28 7.79
C VAL A 233 4.34 -41.10 7.65
N ALA A 234 5.34 -40.82 8.49
CA ALA A 234 6.66 -41.45 8.41
C ALA A 234 6.76 -42.77 9.20
N LEU A 235 5.82 -43.05 10.11
CA LEU A 235 5.75 -44.31 10.86
C LEU A 235 5.54 -45.48 9.88
N PRO A 236 6.53 -46.37 9.72
CA PRO A 236 6.39 -47.54 8.87
C PRO A 236 5.61 -48.61 9.65
N GLY A 237 4.31 -48.40 9.80
CA GLY A 237 3.35 -49.40 10.27
C GLY A 237 2.43 -49.75 9.10
N GLY A 238 2.30 -51.03 8.77
CA GLY A 238 1.65 -51.55 7.54
C GLY A 238 0.14 -51.33 7.40
N GLY A 239 -0.36 -50.11 7.64
CA GLY A 239 -1.78 -49.77 7.70
C GLY A 239 -2.42 -49.32 6.38
N TRP A 240 -1.67 -49.31 5.28
CA TRP A 240 -2.17 -48.95 3.94
C TRP A 240 -2.12 -50.13 2.96
N GLY A 241 -2.06 -51.35 3.49
CA GLY A 241 -2.21 -52.58 2.71
C GLY A 241 -3.68 -53.04 2.65
N PRO A 242 -4.01 -54.01 1.77
CA PRO A 242 -5.35 -54.59 1.66
C PRO A 242 -5.91 -55.16 2.98
N ASP A 243 -5.02 -55.47 3.94
CA ASP A 243 -5.35 -55.98 5.28
C ASP A 243 -5.13 -54.93 6.41
N GLY A 244 -5.07 -53.64 6.05
CA GLY A 244 -4.85 -52.55 7.01
C GLY A 244 -6.09 -52.22 7.84
N ALA A 245 -5.93 -51.44 8.92
CA ALA A 245 -7.02 -51.05 9.83
C ALA A 245 -8.17 -50.25 9.17
N ALA A 246 -8.00 -49.82 7.92
CA ALA A 246 -9.02 -49.18 7.09
C ALA A 246 -9.71 -50.16 6.09
N ALA A 247 -9.39 -51.45 6.13
CA ALA A 247 -10.01 -52.45 5.28
C ALA A 247 -11.51 -52.59 5.62
N PRO A 248 -12.40 -52.59 4.60
CA PRO A 248 -13.83 -52.74 4.85
C PRO A 248 -14.15 -54.11 5.44
N VAL A 249 -15.04 -54.16 6.43
CA VAL A 249 -15.41 -55.36 7.22
C VAL A 249 -15.86 -56.56 6.38
N TYR A 250 -16.32 -56.35 5.14
CA TYR A 250 -16.70 -57.43 4.23
C TYR A 250 -15.51 -58.09 3.50
N ALA A 251 -14.31 -57.50 3.56
CA ALA A 251 -13.10 -58.01 2.89
C ALA A 251 -12.59 -59.32 3.52
N GLU A 252 -12.96 -59.60 4.78
CA GLU A 252 -12.60 -60.85 5.48
C GLU A 252 -13.64 -61.97 5.33
N ASN A 253 -14.76 -61.73 4.64
CA ASN A 253 -15.79 -62.76 4.46
C ASN A 253 -15.43 -63.70 3.28
N PRO A 254 -15.14 -64.98 3.52
CA PRO A 254 -14.76 -65.92 2.46
C PRO A 254 -15.86 -66.12 1.42
N ALA A 255 -17.14 -65.94 1.79
CA ALA A 255 -18.25 -65.99 0.85
C ALA A 255 -18.28 -64.78 -0.11
N ALA A 256 -17.89 -63.60 0.38
CA ALA A 256 -17.80 -62.39 -0.45
C ALA A 256 -16.58 -62.45 -1.39
N GLN A 257 -15.44 -62.96 -0.91
CA GLN A 257 -14.27 -63.20 -1.77
C GLN A 257 -14.57 -64.24 -2.85
N ALA A 258 -15.28 -65.34 -2.52
CA ALA A 258 -15.66 -66.36 -3.48
C ALA A 258 -16.69 -65.89 -4.52
N ALA A 259 -17.57 -64.95 -4.16
CA ALA A 259 -18.54 -64.35 -5.09
C ALA A 259 -17.90 -63.38 -6.09
N LEU A 260 -16.69 -62.90 -5.80
CA LEU A 260 -15.89 -62.02 -6.67
C LEU A 260 -14.90 -62.81 -7.55
N ASP A 261 -14.94 -64.15 -7.53
CA ASP A 261 -14.10 -65.00 -8.38
C ASP A 261 -14.58 -64.96 -9.84
N PRO A 262 -13.79 -64.35 -10.76
CA PRO A 262 -14.17 -64.21 -12.15
C PRO A 262 -14.29 -65.56 -12.88
N GLY A 263 -13.68 -66.63 -12.36
CA GLY A 263 -13.74 -67.98 -12.93
C GLY A 263 -15.06 -68.73 -12.65
N ARG A 264 -15.90 -68.20 -11.76
CA ARG A 264 -17.15 -68.85 -11.30
C ARG A 264 -18.43 -68.17 -11.81
N LEU A 265 -18.31 -67.25 -12.76
CA LEU A 265 -19.44 -66.52 -13.33
C LEU A 265 -20.25 -67.42 -14.28
N GLY A 266 -21.57 -67.56 -14.03
CA GLY A 266 -22.49 -68.34 -14.86
C GLY A 266 -23.30 -67.48 -15.84
N ARG A 267 -23.55 -67.99 -17.06
CA ARG A 267 -24.36 -67.30 -18.08
C ARG A 267 -25.85 -67.65 -17.92
N VAL A 268 -26.71 -66.63 -17.87
CA VAL A 268 -28.17 -66.79 -17.84
C VAL A 268 -28.77 -66.51 -19.23
N SER A 269 -29.87 -67.19 -19.55
CA SER A 269 -30.62 -67.02 -20.81
C SER A 269 -31.03 -65.55 -21.03
N PRO A 270 -30.84 -65.00 -22.26
CA PRO A 270 -31.28 -63.65 -22.60
C PRO A 270 -32.79 -63.40 -22.45
N ALA A 271 -33.60 -64.44 -22.32
CA ALA A 271 -35.05 -64.33 -22.15
C ALA A 271 -35.51 -64.49 -20.69
N ALA A 272 -34.61 -64.85 -19.75
CA ALA A 272 -34.95 -65.14 -18.35
C ALA A 272 -35.61 -63.94 -17.63
N TRP A 273 -35.33 -62.72 -18.09
CA TRP A 273 -35.93 -61.50 -17.57
C TRP A 273 -37.44 -61.40 -17.83
N ARG A 274 -37.97 -62.10 -18.85
CA ARG A 274 -39.39 -62.02 -19.21
C ARG A 274 -40.30 -62.78 -18.25
N THR A 275 -39.76 -63.72 -17.49
CA THR A 275 -40.51 -64.59 -16.57
C THR A 275 -40.11 -64.40 -15.10
N SER A 276 -39.15 -63.53 -14.81
CA SER A 276 -38.73 -63.26 -13.43
C SER A 276 -39.71 -62.32 -12.74
N ALA A 277 -40.37 -62.78 -11.68
CA ALA A 277 -41.27 -61.98 -10.86
C ALA A 277 -40.55 -60.98 -9.94
N ARG A 278 -39.20 -60.99 -9.91
CA ARG A 278 -38.39 -60.14 -9.04
C ARG A 278 -37.57 -59.13 -9.84
N THR A 279 -37.82 -57.85 -9.55
CA THR A 279 -37.26 -56.66 -10.20
C THR A 279 -36.08 -56.04 -9.41
N ASP A 280 -35.61 -56.66 -8.32
CA ASP A 280 -34.52 -56.12 -7.52
C ASP A 280 -33.12 -56.47 -8.07
N PHE A 281 -32.18 -55.55 -7.89
CA PHE A 281 -30.81 -55.64 -8.44
C PHE A 281 -29.94 -56.75 -7.80
N SER A 282 -30.44 -57.45 -6.77
CA SER A 282 -29.75 -58.55 -6.09
C SER A 282 -29.66 -59.84 -6.93
N VAL A 283 -30.45 -59.95 -8.01
CA VAL A 283 -30.56 -61.15 -8.87
C VAL A 283 -29.75 -61.01 -10.18
N TRP A 284 -29.07 -59.87 -10.38
CA TRP A 284 -28.38 -59.55 -11.62
C TRP A 284 -26.86 -59.44 -11.41
N PRO A 285 -26.08 -60.49 -11.68
CA PRO A 285 -24.63 -60.39 -11.60
C PRO A 285 -24.09 -59.44 -12.70
N ALA A 286 -23.08 -58.66 -12.32
CA ALA A 286 -22.55 -57.53 -13.08
C ALA A 286 -22.08 -57.94 -14.49
N ARG A 287 -22.35 -57.06 -15.46
CA ARG A 287 -21.90 -57.23 -16.85
C ARG A 287 -20.48 -56.70 -17.00
N GLY A 288 -19.61 -57.52 -17.56
CA GLY A 288 -18.23 -57.19 -17.91
C GLY A 288 -17.79 -57.90 -19.19
N PRO A 289 -16.63 -57.51 -19.77
CA PRO A 289 -16.49 -57.35 -21.21
C PRO A 289 -15.80 -58.50 -21.96
N LEU A 290 -15.76 -59.73 -21.42
CA LEU A 290 -15.39 -60.90 -22.22
C LEU A 290 -16.66 -61.48 -22.87
N THR A 291 -17.01 -60.93 -24.04
CA THR A 291 -18.17 -61.17 -24.95
C THR A 291 -19.28 -60.10 -24.92
N GLY A 292 -19.01 -58.90 -25.42
CA GLY A 292 -17.78 -58.53 -26.14
C GLY A 292 -17.80 -57.13 -26.72
N ASP A 293 -17.05 -56.25 -26.06
CA ASP A 293 -16.09 -55.42 -26.81
C ASP A 293 -15.01 -56.32 -27.45
#